data_AF-A0A9D0P3F6-F1
#
_entry.id   AF-A0A9D0P3F6-F1
#
_cell.length_a   1.000
_cell.length_b   1.000
_cell.length_c   1.000
_cell.angle_alpha   90.00
_cell.angle_beta   90.00
_cell.angle_gamma   90.00
#
_symmetry.space_group_name_H-M   'P 1'
#
loop_
_entity.id
_entity.type
_entity.pdbx_description
1 polymer ?
#
loop_
_entity_poly.entity_id
_entity_poly.type
_entity_poly.pdbx_seq_one_letter_code
_entity_poly.pdbx_strand_id
1 'polypeptide(L)'
;MNEQPEWQVPLTTCVADNGQQGGFLILMPEYRPDIALSMGHYLNLEFLDYRKEEMMPLGWDADGITLQSLNETIQSHSAGKGVVVFNVEALLA
;
A
#
# COMPACT_ATOMS: atom_id res chain seq x y z
N MET A 1 4.04 26.45 4.82
CA MET A 1 3.84 25.93 3.46
C MET A 1 4.59 24.62 3.40
N ASN A 2 3.90 23.47 3.42
CA ASN A 2 4.57 22.20 3.24
C ASN A 2 4.85 22.05 1.75
N GLU A 3 6.13 22.10 1.37
CA GLU A 3 6.58 21.72 0.03
C GLU A 3 6.22 20.24 -0.17
N GLN A 4 5.47 19.94 -1.23
CA GLN A 4 5.26 18.56 -1.65
C GLN A 4 6.61 17.98 -2.07
N PRO A 5 7.01 16.82 -1.53
CA PRO A 5 8.32 16.28 -1.83
C PRO A 5 8.38 15.79 -3.29
N GLU A 6 9.46 16.11 -3.98
CA GLU A 6 9.59 15.94 -5.45
C GLU A 6 9.39 14.49 -5.92
N TRP A 7 9.70 13.52 -5.06
CA TRP A 7 9.54 12.09 -5.38
C TRP A 7 8.09 11.68 -5.65
N GLN A 8 7.10 12.48 -5.25
CA GLN A 8 5.68 12.18 -5.47
C GLN A 8 5.21 12.48 -6.88
N VAL A 9 5.88 13.40 -7.58
CA VAL A 9 5.44 13.87 -8.89
C VAL A 9 5.27 12.71 -9.89
N PRO A 10 6.24 11.77 -10.04
CA PRO A 10 6.07 10.64 -10.95
C PRO A 10 4.89 9.74 -10.59
N LEU A 11 4.60 9.58 -9.29
CA LEU A 11 3.51 8.74 -8.82
C LEU A 11 2.15 9.39 -9.08
N THR A 12 1.98 10.65 -8.71
CA THR A 12 0.72 11.37 -8.95
C THR A 12 0.43 11.54 -10.43
N THR A 13 1.46 11.78 -11.26
CA THR A 13 1.33 11.80 -12.72
C THR A 13 0.89 10.43 -13.24
N CYS A 14 1.55 9.34 -12.84
CA CYS A 14 1.18 8.00 -13.27
C CYS A 14 -0.27 7.64 -12.89
N VAL A 15 -0.68 7.94 -11.66
CA VAL A 15 -2.07 7.70 -11.20
C VAL A 15 -3.06 8.55 -11.98
N ALA A 16 -2.75 9.83 -12.23
CA ALA A 16 -3.61 10.73 -13.00
C ALA A 16 -3.76 10.31 -14.47
N ASP A 17 -2.67 9.92 -15.13
CA ASP A 17 -2.66 9.48 -16.53
C ASP A 17 -3.48 8.20 -16.75
N ASN A 18 -3.65 7.40 -15.69
CA ASN A 18 -4.48 6.20 -15.68
C ASN A 18 -5.90 6.46 -15.11
N GLY A 19 -6.34 7.71 -15.06
CA GLY A 19 -7.70 8.08 -14.67
C GLY A 19 -8.02 7.88 -13.19
N GLN A 20 -6.99 7.78 -12.33
CA GLN A 20 -7.12 7.58 -10.89
C GLN A 20 -7.86 6.29 -10.50
N GLN A 21 -7.81 5.27 -11.36
CA GLN A 21 -8.49 4.00 -11.15
C GLN A 21 -7.53 2.82 -11.26
N GLY A 22 -7.85 1.73 -10.57
CA GLY A 22 -7.08 0.49 -10.59
C GLY A 22 -6.02 0.40 -9.51
N GLY A 23 -5.10 -0.56 -9.68
CA GLY A 23 -3.98 -0.81 -8.78
C GLY A 23 -2.66 -0.44 -9.43
N PHE A 24 -1.75 0.15 -8.64
CA PHE A 24 -0.42 0.54 -9.07
C PHE A 24 0.61 -0.18 -8.23
N LEU A 25 1.63 -0.75 -8.88
CA LEU A 25 2.76 -1.35 -8.20
C LEU A 25 3.94 -0.37 -8.22
N ILE A 26 4.49 -0.11 -7.04
CA ILE A 26 5.61 0.81 -6.86
C ILE A 26 6.82 -0.02 -6.47
N LEU A 27 7.77 -0.14 -7.40
CA LEU A 27 9.03 -0.81 -7.16
C LEU A 27 10.02 0.21 -6.58
N MET A 28 10.46 -0.05 -5.35
CA MET A 28 11.50 0.74 -4.70
C MET A 28 12.81 -0.05 -4.70
N PRO A 29 13.96 0.59 -4.97
CA PRO A 29 15.26 -0.10 -5.01
C PRO A 29 15.72 -0.54 -3.62
N GLU A 30 15.17 0.06 -2.57
CA GLU A 30 15.52 -0.20 -1.17
C GLU A 30 14.24 -0.27 -0.32
N TYR A 31 14.35 -0.90 0.85
CA TYR A 31 13.28 -0.91 1.84
C TYR A 31 13.06 0.50 2.42
N ARG A 32 11.98 1.17 1.98
CA ARG A 32 11.65 2.57 2.30
C ARG A 32 10.25 2.72 2.92
N PRO A 33 10.06 2.23 4.16
CA PRO A 33 8.76 2.35 4.86
C PRO A 33 8.37 3.82 5.08
N ASP A 34 9.34 4.72 5.18
CA ASP A 34 9.13 6.16 5.31
C ASP A 34 8.45 6.77 4.07
N ILE A 35 8.83 6.32 2.87
CA ILE A 35 8.18 6.74 1.62
C ILE A 35 6.78 6.15 1.53
N ALA A 36 6.61 4.85 1.84
CA ALA A 36 5.31 4.19 1.82
C ALA A 36 4.28 4.87 2.75
N LEU A 37 4.70 5.19 3.98
CA LEU A 37 3.88 5.95 4.92
C LEU A 37 3.55 7.35 4.40
N SER A 38 4.55 8.02 3.82
CA SER A 38 4.36 9.35 3.24
C SER A 38 3.37 9.31 2.05
N MET A 39 3.38 8.25 1.24
CA MET A 39 2.42 8.10 0.14
C MET A 39 0.98 8.13 0.64
N GLY A 40 0.66 7.39 1.70
CA GLY A 40 -0.66 7.43 2.34
C GLY A 40 -1.06 8.86 2.72
N HIS A 41 -0.16 9.57 3.41
CA HIS A 41 -0.41 10.95 3.84
C HIS A 41 -0.62 11.93 2.68
N TYR A 42 0.29 11.97 1.71
CA TYR A 42 0.27 12.99 0.67
C TYR A 42 -0.70 12.73 -0.48
N LEU A 43 -1.03 11.46 -0.75
CA LEU A 43 -2.05 11.08 -1.72
C LEU A 43 -3.45 11.03 -1.10
N ASN A 44 -3.57 11.33 0.21
CA ASN A 44 -4.81 11.19 0.97
C ASN A 44 -5.42 9.78 0.85
N LEU A 45 -4.55 8.78 0.91
CA LEU A 45 -4.92 7.36 0.88
C LEU A 45 -4.84 6.77 2.28
N GLU A 46 -5.49 5.64 2.48
CA GLU A 46 -5.18 4.80 3.62
C GLU A 46 -3.75 4.25 3.51
N PHE A 47 -3.11 3.97 4.64
CA PHE A 47 -1.86 3.21 4.69
C PHE A 47 -2.09 1.95 5.51
N LEU A 48 -1.71 0.81 4.95
CA LEU A 48 -1.82 -0.51 5.55
C LEU A 48 -0.45 -1.21 5.47
N ASP A 49 0.15 -1.49 6.63
CA ASP A 49 1.31 -2.39 6.72
C ASP A 49 0.80 -3.82 6.89
N TYR A 50 0.64 -4.54 5.77
CA TYR A 50 -0.06 -5.83 5.74
C TYR A 50 0.58 -6.87 6.66
N ARG A 51 1.92 -6.91 6.70
CA ARG A 51 2.64 -7.82 7.59
C ARG A 51 2.33 -7.51 9.05
N LYS A 52 2.37 -6.23 9.43
CA LYS A 52 2.20 -5.82 10.82
C LYS A 52 0.74 -5.96 11.29
N GLU A 53 -0.20 -5.62 10.43
CA GLU A 53 -1.62 -5.48 10.79
C GLU A 53 -2.40 -6.77 10.59
N GLU A 54 -2.09 -7.55 9.55
CA GLU A 54 -2.83 -8.78 9.23
C GLU A 54 -2.04 -10.05 9.59
N MET A 55 -0.74 -10.12 9.26
CA MET A 55 0.03 -11.36 9.45
C MET A 55 0.53 -11.57 10.87
N MET A 56 1.15 -10.55 11.47
CA MET A 56 1.75 -10.65 12.81
C MET A 56 0.77 -11.09 13.90
N PRO A 57 -0.51 -10.63 13.92
CA PRO A 57 -1.48 -11.08 14.91
C PRO A 57 -1.82 -12.58 14.83
N LEU A 58 -1.71 -13.19 13.64
CA LEU A 58 -1.98 -14.61 13.44
C LEU A 58 -0.79 -15.50 13.84
N GLY A 59 0.41 -14.94 13.95
CA GLY A 59 1.60 -15.67 14.37
C GLY A 59 1.88 -16.87 13.46
N TRP A 60 1.72 -18.08 14.00
CA TRP A 60 1.98 -19.33 13.28
C TRP A 60 0.88 -19.68 12.28
N ASP A 61 -0.32 -19.11 12.45
CA ASP A 61 -1.45 -19.32 11.55
C ASP A 61 -1.39 -18.40 10.31
N ALA A 62 -0.38 -17.53 10.22
CA ALA A 62 -0.21 -16.60 9.09
C ALA A 62 -0.03 -17.31 7.74
N ASP A 63 0.49 -18.54 7.73
CA ASP A 63 0.64 -19.38 6.53
C ASP A 63 -0.72 -19.74 5.89
N GLY A 64 -1.82 -19.57 6.63
CA GLY A 64 -3.18 -19.74 6.14
C GLY A 64 -3.73 -18.56 5.33
N ILE A 65 -3.02 -17.42 5.29
CA ILE A 65 -3.48 -16.26 4.53
C ILE A 65 -3.36 -16.53 3.04
N THR A 66 -4.46 -16.34 2.32
CA THR A 66 -4.54 -16.55 0.89
C THR A 66 -4.49 -15.22 0.12
N LEU A 67 -4.19 -15.28 -1.18
CA LEU A 67 -4.36 -14.12 -2.06
C LEU A 67 -5.81 -13.62 -2.12
N GLN A 68 -6.79 -14.50 -1.88
CA GLN A 68 -8.20 -14.11 -1.77
C GLN A 68 -8.43 -13.26 -0.51
N SER A 69 -7.84 -13.66 0.62
CA SER A 69 -7.88 -12.88 1.87
C SER A 69 -7.23 -11.51 1.70
N LEU A 70 -6.09 -11.44 1.00
CA LEU A 70 -5.45 -10.17 0.64
C LEU A 70 -6.41 -9.26 -0.17
N ASN A 71 -7.07 -9.81 -1.20
CA ASN A 71 -8.03 -9.05 -2.00
C ASN A 71 -9.18 -8.51 -1.15
N GLU A 72 -9.70 -9.31 -0.22
CA GLU A 72 -10.77 -8.91 0.69
C GLU A 72 -10.32 -7.79 1.63
N THR A 73 -9.10 -7.88 2.19
CA THR A 73 -8.51 -6.80 3.00
C THR A 73 -8.36 -5.52 2.17
N ILE A 74 -7.79 -5.61 0.95
CA ILE A 74 -7.64 -4.44 0.07
C ILE A 74 -9.00 -3.80 -0.23
N GLN A 75 -10.02 -4.60 -0.53
CA GLN A 75 -11.37 -4.10 -0.81
C GLN A 75 -11.99 -3.41 0.41
N SER A 76 -11.79 -3.97 1.60
CA SER A 76 -12.27 -3.38 2.86
C SER A 76 -11.61 -2.01 3.13
N HIS A 77 -10.29 -1.93 3.04
CA HIS A 77 -9.53 -0.69 3.31
C HIS A 77 -9.64 0.34 2.19
N SER A 78 -9.89 -0.09 0.94
CA SER A 78 -10.11 0.83 -0.18
C SER A 78 -11.55 1.36 -0.26
N ALA A 79 -12.43 0.95 0.66
CA ALA A 79 -13.82 1.39 0.70
C ALA A 79 -13.90 2.88 1.08
N GLY A 80 -14.12 3.73 0.06
CA GLY A 80 -14.33 5.17 0.22
C GLY A 80 -13.12 6.04 -0.16
N LYS A 81 -11.90 5.53 0.01
CA LYS A 81 -10.65 6.13 -0.49
C LYS A 81 -9.67 5.00 -0.84
N GLY A 82 -8.76 5.22 -1.78
CA GLY A 82 -7.75 4.19 -2.09
C GLY A 82 -6.82 3.90 -0.91
N VAL A 83 -6.06 2.81 -1.02
CA VAL A 83 -5.13 2.33 0.01
C VAL A 83 -3.73 2.10 -0.57
N VAL A 84 -2.72 2.49 0.20
CA VAL A 84 -1.33 2.06 0.02
C VAL A 84 -1.12 0.82 0.88
N VAL A 85 -0.91 -0.32 0.23
CA VAL A 85 -0.57 -1.58 0.92
C VAL A 85 0.92 -1.81 0.83
N PHE A 86 1.55 -2.00 1.98
CA PHE A 86 2.98 -2.21 2.13
C PHE A 86 3.27 -3.57 2.79
N ASN A 87 4.47 -4.12 2.57
CA ASN A 87 4.90 -5.43 3.07
C ASN A 87 3.99 -6.61 2.66
N VAL A 88 3.31 -6.50 1.51
CA VAL A 88 2.43 -7.57 1.01
C VAL A 88 3.21 -8.79 0.52
N GLU A 89 4.47 -8.58 0.11
CA GLU A 89 5.38 -9.64 -0.33
C GLU A 89 5.70 -10.65 0.78
N ALA A 90 5.41 -10.33 2.04
CA ALA A 90 5.53 -11.30 3.13
C ALA A 90 4.61 -12.53 2.94
N LEU A 91 3.57 -12.44 2.11
CA LEU A 91 2.74 -13.58 1.70
C LEU A 91 3.42 -14.54 0.71
N LEU A 92 4.55 -14.14 0.13
CA LEU A 92 5.30 -14.94 -0.84
C LEU A 92 6.51 -15.66 -0.23
N ALA A 93 6.73 -15.49 1.08
CA ALA A 93 7.90 -15.97 1.81
C ALA A 93 7.74 -17.40 2.35
#